data_AF-A0A2K2VT70-F1
#
_entry.id   AF-A0A2K2VT70-F1
#
_cell.length_a   1.000
_cell.length_b   1.000
_cell.length_c   1.000
_cell.angle_alpha   90.00
_cell.angle_beta   90.00
_cell.angle_gamma   90.00
#
_symmetry.space_group_name_H-M   'P 1'
#
loop_
_entity.id
_entity.type
_entity.pdbx_description
1 polymer ?
#
loop_
_entity_poly.entity_id
_entity_poly.type
_entity_poly.pdbx_seq_one_letter_code
_entity_poly.pdbx_strand_id
1 'polypeptide(L)'
;MERPELKSMNYIGTSMNPTLKPGDRLDTVPYDRQEIRRGDVIVFISPADESKVVHRVVSVDSNGIRTRGDNCNRIDPWVLSPDQIVGRVISVHRRNRRRRIFGGFWGSVFAGTARALYAIDSHTSILLRPFYDRLARSGILRRLVPVSIEPRVISFNHSGGSELQLLMGRWVIGRRLPGMARWHIRRPFRLFVDEDSLPRNPARQRS
;
A
#
# COMPACT_ATOMS: atom_id res chain seq x y z
N MET A 1 4.15 28.43 16.43
CA MET A 1 3.22 27.32 16.12
C MET A 1 3.82 26.06 16.74
N GLU A 2 3.19 25.52 17.78
CA GLU A 2 3.60 24.25 18.39
C GLU A 2 3.43 23.10 17.38
N ARG A 3 4.39 22.17 17.36
CA ARG A 3 4.28 20.96 16.55
C ARG A 3 3.26 20.03 17.23
N PRO A 4 2.25 19.51 16.51
CA PRO A 4 1.27 18.61 17.10
C PRO A 4 1.99 17.37 17.66
N GLU A 5 1.57 16.95 18.85
CA GLU A 5 2.12 15.79 19.55
C GLU A 5 1.95 14.53 18.70
N LEU A 6 3.06 13.92 18.29
CA LEU A 6 3.07 12.69 17.51
C LEU A 6 2.95 11.49 18.44
N LYS A 7 1.85 10.74 18.34
CA LYS A 7 1.65 9.50 19.10
C LYS A 7 1.93 8.29 18.22
N SER A 8 2.73 7.36 18.74
CA SER A 8 3.07 6.12 18.04
C SER A 8 2.23 4.95 18.56
N MET A 9 1.69 4.11 17.67
CA MET A 9 0.98 2.88 18.04
C MET A 9 1.31 1.71 17.10
N ASN A 10 1.19 0.48 17.58
CA ASN A 10 1.35 -0.72 16.75
C ASN A 10 0.01 -1.12 16.12
N TYR A 11 0.05 -1.49 14.84
CA TYR A 11 -1.09 -2.01 14.10
C TYR A 11 -1.04 -3.54 14.06
N ILE A 12 -2.12 -4.17 14.54
CA ILE A 12 -2.20 -5.63 14.68
C ILE A 12 -3.20 -6.23 13.67
N GLY A 13 -4.16 -5.45 13.18
CA GLY A 13 -5.25 -5.93 12.32
C GLY A 13 -4.85 -6.25 10.88
N THR A 14 -5.78 -6.89 10.17
CA THR A 14 -5.69 -7.16 8.71
C THR A 14 -6.72 -6.37 7.90
N SER A 15 -7.62 -5.65 8.57
CA SER A 15 -8.72 -4.90 7.95
C SER A 15 -8.26 -3.77 7.04
N MET A 16 -7.02 -3.30 7.18
CA MET A 16 -6.44 -2.23 6.36
C MET A 16 -5.43 -2.74 5.32
N ASN A 17 -5.31 -4.06 5.11
CA ASN A 17 -4.48 -4.64 4.05
C ASN A 17 -5.02 -4.18 2.67
N PRO A 18 -4.17 -3.70 1.73
CA PRO A 18 -2.71 -3.62 1.73
C PRO A 18 -2.09 -2.33 2.23
N THR A 19 -2.89 -1.33 2.59
CA THR A 19 -2.41 -0.03 3.07
C THR A 19 -1.56 -0.19 4.33
N LEU A 20 -2.12 -0.83 5.36
CA LEU A 20 -1.45 -1.20 6.60
C LEU A 20 -1.37 -2.72 6.72
N LYS A 21 -0.35 -3.22 7.43
CA LYS A 21 -0.12 -4.66 7.67
C LYS A 21 0.20 -4.92 9.14
N PRO A 22 -0.14 -6.11 9.67
CA PRO A 22 0.26 -6.48 11.02
C PRO A 22 1.76 -6.24 11.27
N GLY A 23 2.09 -5.65 12.42
CA GLY A 23 3.45 -5.28 12.80
C GLY A 23 3.90 -3.90 12.31
N ASP A 24 3.05 -3.17 11.58
CA ASP A 24 3.30 -1.77 11.24
C ASP A 24 3.24 -0.88 12.49
N ARG A 25 4.15 0.09 12.60
CA ARG A 25 4.08 1.16 13.61
C ARG A 25 3.53 2.42 12.97
N LEU A 26 2.44 2.95 13.52
CA LEU A 26 1.71 4.11 12.99
C LEU A 26 2.12 5.37 13.74
N ASP A 27 2.40 6.44 13.01
CA ASP A 27 2.46 7.78 13.58
C ASP A 27 1.07 8.43 13.44
N THR A 28 0.54 8.89 14.54
CA THR A 28 -0.78 9.53 14.64
C THR A 28 -0.67 10.94 15.19
N VAL A 29 -1.59 11.80 14.76
CA VAL A 29 -1.77 13.16 15.30
C VAL A 29 -3.21 13.32 15.78
N PRO A 30 -3.46 14.03 16.89
CA PRO A 30 -4.81 14.40 17.28
C PRO A 30 -5.54 15.18 16.18
N TYR A 31 -6.86 15.07 16.14
CA TYR A 31 -7.73 15.88 15.29
C TYR A 31 -8.08 17.21 16.00
N ASP A 32 -7.08 17.91 16.55
CA ASP A 32 -7.30 19.19 17.23
C ASP A 32 -7.80 20.26 16.25
N ARG A 33 -9.13 20.36 16.13
CA ARG A 33 -9.86 21.29 15.26
C ARG A 33 -9.56 21.17 13.76
N GLN A 34 -8.94 20.08 13.33
CA GLN A 34 -8.79 19.79 11.90
C GLN A 34 -10.08 19.19 11.34
N GLU A 35 -10.45 19.62 10.14
CA GLU A 35 -11.58 19.05 9.42
C GLU A 35 -11.27 17.58 9.05
N ILE A 36 -12.15 16.67 9.47
CA ILE A 36 -12.09 15.26 9.09
C ILE A 36 -12.59 15.13 7.65
N ARG A 37 -11.81 14.49 6.79
CA ARG A 37 -12.13 14.40 5.37
C ARG A 37 -12.28 12.96 4.92
N ARG A 38 -13.15 12.77 3.93
CA ARG A 38 -13.22 11.52 3.17
C ARG A 38 -11.84 11.15 2.66
N GLY A 39 -11.42 9.92 2.94
CA GLY A 39 -10.13 9.37 2.57
C GLY A 39 -9.06 9.44 3.66
N ASP A 40 -9.30 10.12 4.77
CA ASP A 40 -8.41 10.06 5.94
C ASP A 40 -8.40 8.66 6.57
N VAL A 41 -7.25 8.23 7.08
CA VAL A 41 -7.14 7.03 7.92
C VAL A 41 -7.12 7.49 9.37
N ILE A 42 -8.08 7.01 10.14
CA ILE A 42 -8.32 7.48 11.51
C ILE A 42 -8.27 6.33 12.49
N VAL A 43 -7.87 6.66 13.71
CA VAL A 43 -7.98 5.79 14.88
C VAL A 43 -9.18 6.28 15.67
N PHE A 44 -10.09 5.38 16.01
CA PHE A 44 -11.28 5.69 16.80
C PHE A 44 -11.56 4.56 17.79
N ILE A 45 -12.39 4.84 18.78
CA ILE A 45 -12.89 3.84 19.71
C ILE A 45 -14.19 3.25 19.14
N SER A 46 -14.19 1.93 18.93
CA SER A 46 -15.33 1.19 18.43
C SER A 46 -16.52 1.33 19.39
N PRO A 47 -17.70 1.77 18.91
CA PRO A 47 -18.90 1.82 19.74
C PRO A 47 -19.42 0.44 20.17
N ALA A 48 -18.96 -0.64 19.54
CA ALA A 48 -19.46 -1.99 19.79
C ALA A 48 -18.74 -2.69 20.96
N ASP A 49 -17.44 -2.43 21.13
CA ASP A 49 -16.57 -3.19 22.04
C ASP A 49 -15.44 -2.36 22.67
N GLU A 50 -15.49 -1.03 22.54
CA GLU A 50 -14.49 -0.08 23.04
C GLU A 50 -13.05 -0.31 22.55
N SER A 51 -12.87 -1.17 21.55
CA SER A 51 -11.56 -1.45 20.98
C SER A 51 -11.07 -0.30 20.10
N LYS A 52 -9.74 -0.12 20.02
CA LYS A 52 -9.14 0.84 19.09
C LYS A 52 -9.18 0.28 17.67
N VAL A 53 -9.92 0.94 16.79
CA VAL A 53 -10.05 0.56 15.37
C VAL A 53 -9.35 1.59 14.49
N VAL A 54 -8.67 1.11 13.44
CA VAL A 54 -8.00 1.95 12.46
C VAL A 54 -8.63 1.71 11.09
N HIS A 55 -9.47 2.62 10.61
CA HIS A 55 -10.12 2.51 9.30
C HIS A 55 -10.06 3.81 8.50
N ARG A 56 -10.43 3.73 7.22
CA ARG A 56 -10.51 4.90 6.34
C ARG A 56 -11.89 5.50 6.37
N VAL A 57 -11.97 6.83 6.46
CA VAL A 57 -13.20 7.60 6.31
C VAL A 57 -13.69 7.46 4.87
N VAL A 58 -14.92 6.98 4.70
CA VAL A 58 -15.55 6.80 3.37
C VAL A 58 -16.60 7.87 3.09
N SER A 59 -17.21 8.45 4.12
CA SER A 59 -18.07 9.64 4.02
C SER A 59 -18.01 10.46 5.31
N VAL A 60 -18.26 11.76 5.16
CA VAL A 60 -18.51 12.72 6.23
C VAL A 60 -19.74 13.50 5.79
N ASP A 61 -20.82 13.44 6.57
CA ASP A 61 -22.09 14.10 6.29
C ASP A 61 -22.76 14.57 7.58
N SER A 62 -23.97 15.13 7.49
CA SER A 62 -24.71 15.65 8.64
C SER A 62 -25.03 14.59 9.70
N ASN A 63 -25.05 13.30 9.34
CA ASN A 63 -25.27 12.21 10.29
C ASN A 63 -23.98 11.81 11.01
N GLY A 64 -22.81 12.20 10.48
CA GLY A 64 -21.51 11.96 11.09
C GLY A 64 -20.50 11.33 10.13
N ILE A 65 -19.56 10.57 10.69
CA ILE A 65 -18.42 10.00 9.98
C ILE A 65 -18.62 8.49 9.79
N ARG A 66 -18.53 8.02 8.55
CA ARG A 66 -18.57 6.59 8.24
C ARG A 66 -17.20 6.10 7.84
N THR A 67 -16.82 4.93 8.36
CA THR A 67 -15.51 4.32 8.13
C THR A 67 -15.61 2.97 7.47
N ARG A 68 -14.51 2.54 6.85
CA ARG A 68 -14.36 1.19 6.30
C ARG A 68 -12.88 0.80 6.29
N GLY A 69 -12.60 -0.45 6.64
CA GLY A 69 -11.28 -1.04 6.41
C GLY A 69 -10.93 -1.14 4.92
N ASP A 70 -9.69 -0.83 4.55
CA ASP A 70 -9.24 -0.93 3.16
C ASP A 70 -9.34 -2.36 2.60
N ASN A 71 -9.39 -3.41 3.44
CA ASN A 71 -9.64 -4.80 3.07
C ASN A 71 -11.10 -5.26 3.29
N CYS A 72 -11.98 -4.39 3.78
CA CYS A 72 -13.36 -4.74 4.09
C CYS A 72 -14.28 -4.47 2.88
N ASN A 73 -15.28 -5.32 2.69
CA ASN A 73 -16.28 -5.15 1.63
C ASN A 73 -17.45 -4.25 2.06
N ARG A 74 -17.78 -4.25 3.36
CA ARG A 74 -18.88 -3.49 3.94
C ARG A 74 -18.35 -2.26 4.67
N ILE A 75 -19.12 -1.18 4.66
CA ILE A 75 -18.92 -0.02 5.53
C ILE A 75 -19.21 -0.48 6.97
N ASP A 76 -18.49 0.09 7.93
CA ASP A 76 -18.74 -0.22 9.34
C ASP A 76 -20.21 0.13 9.71
N PRO A 77 -20.84 -0.63 10.62
CA PRO A 77 -22.27 -0.50 10.90
C PRO A 77 -22.62 0.75 11.73
N TRP A 78 -21.62 1.41 12.33
CA TRP A 78 -21.79 2.59 13.16
C TRP A 78 -21.52 3.89 12.38
N VAL A 79 -22.05 4.98 12.92
CA VAL A 79 -21.75 6.35 12.49
C VAL A 79 -21.04 7.03 13.66
N LEU A 80 -19.83 7.53 13.41
CA LEU A 80 -18.98 8.12 14.44
C LEU A 80 -19.23 9.62 14.54
N SER A 81 -19.20 10.13 15.76
CA SER A 81 -19.06 11.57 16.04
C SER A 81 -17.57 11.96 16.13
N PRO A 82 -17.22 13.24 15.93
CA PRO A 82 -15.83 13.70 15.99
C PRO A 82 -15.11 13.39 17.32
N ASP A 83 -15.82 13.38 18.44
CA ASP A 83 -15.30 13.07 19.77
C ASP A 83 -14.85 11.61 19.95
N GLN A 84 -15.35 10.68 19.13
CA GLN A 84 -14.93 9.28 19.15
C GLN A 84 -13.60 9.05 18.41
N ILE A 85 -13.08 10.08 17.74
CA ILE A 85 -11.85 10.00 16.96
C ILE A 85 -10.66 10.33 17.83
N VAL A 86 -9.79 9.34 18.01
CA VAL A 86 -8.54 9.46 18.76
C VAL A 86 -7.50 10.27 17.97
N GLY A 87 -7.44 10.08 16.65
CA GLY A 87 -6.52 10.82 15.81
C GLY A 87 -6.43 10.33 14.36
N ARG A 88 -5.61 11.04 13.57
CA ARG A 88 -5.33 10.72 12.16
C ARG A 88 -4.00 10.01 12.02
N VAL A 89 -3.96 8.92 11.27
CA VAL A 89 -2.72 8.25 10.87
C VAL A 89 -2.07 9.04 9.74
N ILE A 90 -0.85 9.53 9.96
CA ILE A 90 -0.12 10.35 8.98
C ILE A 90 1.02 9.61 8.29
N SER A 91 1.57 8.59 8.97
CA SER A 91 2.63 7.75 8.41
C SER A 91 2.66 6.39 9.07
N VAL A 92 3.28 5.46 8.37
CA VAL A 92 3.53 4.10 8.82
C VAL A 92 5.01 3.77 8.67
N HIS A 93 5.57 3.12 9.68
CA HIS A 93 6.88 2.52 9.67
C HIS A 93 6.72 1.01 9.48
N ARG A 94 7.34 0.49 8.43
CA ARG A 94 7.39 -0.94 8.15
C ARG A 94 8.85 -1.32 7.90
N ARG A 95 9.42 -2.10 8.81
CA ARG A 95 10.88 -2.36 8.84
C ARG A 95 11.64 -1.02 8.91
N ASN A 96 12.68 -0.82 8.10
CA ASN A 96 13.46 0.43 8.05
C ASN A 96 12.89 1.49 7.08
N ARG A 97 11.59 1.44 6.74
CA ARG A 97 10.99 2.43 5.82
C ARG A 97 9.78 3.12 6.46
N ARG A 98 9.81 4.45 6.47
CA ARG A 98 8.64 5.30 6.78
C ARG A 98 7.91 5.65 5.49
N ARG A 99 6.59 5.49 5.46
CA ARG A 99 5.73 5.84 4.33
C ARG A 99 4.63 6.78 4.80
N ARG A 100 4.36 7.83 4.04
CA ARG A 100 3.21 8.72 4.30
C ARG A 100 1.90 7.98 4.03
N ILE A 101 0.94 8.16 4.91
CA ILE A 101 -0.47 7.79 4.68
C ILE A 101 -1.18 9.04 4.19
N PHE A 102 -1.63 9.01 2.94
CA PHE A 102 -2.39 10.10 2.36
C PHE A 102 -3.81 10.08 2.92
N GLY A 103 -4.29 11.28 3.25
CA GLY A 103 -5.66 11.57 3.62
C GLY A 103 -6.41 12.29 2.50
N GLY A 104 -7.65 12.67 2.76
CA GLY A 104 -8.50 13.39 1.79
C GLY A 104 -8.69 12.64 0.46
N PHE A 105 -8.91 13.41 -0.62
CA PHE A 105 -9.08 12.89 -1.99
C PHE A 105 -7.98 11.90 -2.39
N TRP A 106 -6.70 12.25 -2.18
CA TRP A 106 -5.59 11.37 -2.50
C TRP A 106 -5.62 10.09 -1.66
N GLY A 107 -5.98 10.17 -0.37
CA GLY A 107 -6.20 8.99 0.46
C GLY A 107 -7.20 8.02 -0.15
N SER A 108 -8.35 8.51 -0.64
CA SER A 108 -9.35 7.70 -1.33
C SER A 108 -8.83 7.08 -2.62
N VAL A 109 -8.16 7.86 -3.48
CA VAL A 109 -7.62 7.38 -4.77
C VAL A 109 -6.57 6.29 -4.54
N PHE A 110 -5.57 6.56 -3.70
CA PHE A 110 -4.50 5.60 -3.42
C PHE A 110 -5.03 4.31 -2.79
N ALA A 111 -6.03 4.39 -1.91
CA ALA A 111 -6.67 3.22 -1.33
C ALA A 111 -7.44 2.40 -2.37
N GLY A 112 -8.22 3.05 -3.23
CA GLY A 112 -8.92 2.40 -4.34
C GLY A 112 -7.95 1.67 -5.27
N THR A 113 -6.88 2.32 -5.68
CA THR A 113 -5.82 1.69 -6.49
C THR A 113 -5.18 0.52 -5.76
N ALA A 114 -4.79 0.70 -4.48
CA ALA A 114 -4.15 -0.35 -3.71
C ALA A 114 -5.07 -1.57 -3.54
N ARG A 115 -6.38 -1.36 -3.32
CA ARG A 115 -7.41 -2.41 -3.27
C ARG A 115 -7.53 -3.15 -4.59
N ALA A 116 -7.61 -2.44 -5.72
CA ALA A 116 -7.69 -3.07 -7.03
C ALA A 116 -6.46 -3.93 -7.31
N LEU A 117 -5.26 -3.42 -7.04
CA LEU A 117 -4.01 -4.17 -7.19
C LEU A 117 -3.97 -5.41 -6.28
N TYR A 118 -4.41 -5.28 -5.03
CA TYR A 118 -4.47 -6.39 -4.07
C TYR A 118 -5.53 -7.43 -4.44
N ALA A 119 -6.68 -7.01 -4.97
CA ALA A 119 -7.70 -7.92 -5.49
C ALA A 119 -7.18 -8.74 -6.68
N ILE A 120 -6.46 -8.10 -7.61
CA ILE A 120 -5.82 -8.79 -8.75
C ILE A 120 -4.76 -9.81 -8.28
N ASP A 121 -4.00 -9.46 -7.23
CA ASP A 121 -2.95 -10.31 -6.65
C ASP A 121 -3.54 -11.50 -5.87
N SER A 122 -4.63 -11.28 -5.13
CA SER A 122 -5.28 -12.30 -4.29
C SER A 122 -6.29 -13.18 -5.03
N HIS A 123 -6.95 -12.67 -6.06
CA HIS A 123 -7.96 -13.37 -6.84
C HIS A 123 -7.40 -13.68 -8.23
N THR A 124 -6.45 -14.60 -8.29
CA THR A 124 -6.20 -15.28 -9.57
C THR A 124 -7.29 -16.32 -9.75
N SER A 125 -8.41 -15.97 -10.41
CA SER A 125 -9.20 -17.03 -11.01
C SER A 125 -8.27 -17.77 -11.96
N ILE A 126 -8.08 -19.07 -11.75
CA ILE A 126 -7.25 -19.94 -12.61
C ILE A 126 -7.60 -19.71 -14.09
N LEU A 127 -8.87 -19.38 -14.35
CA LEU A 127 -9.46 -19.05 -15.64
C LEU A 127 -8.83 -17.84 -16.35
N LEU A 128 -8.47 -16.76 -15.65
CA LEU A 128 -7.90 -15.55 -16.27
C LEU A 128 -6.37 -15.58 -16.36
N ARG A 129 -5.71 -16.55 -15.70
CA ARG A 129 -4.26 -16.72 -15.73
C ARG A 129 -3.68 -16.87 -17.15
N PRO A 130 -4.19 -17.74 -18.05
CA PRO A 130 -3.62 -17.88 -19.40
C PRO A 130 -3.76 -16.59 -20.21
N PHE A 131 -4.89 -15.87 -20.07
CA PHE A 131 -5.11 -14.61 -20.76
C PHE A 131 -4.19 -13.50 -20.25
N TYR A 132 -4.02 -13.38 -18.93
CA TYR A 132 -3.07 -12.45 -18.32
C TYR A 132 -1.63 -12.74 -18.75
N ASP A 133 -1.20 -14.00 -18.69
CA ASP A 133 0.16 -14.39 -19.08
C ASP A 133 0.40 -14.22 -20.58
N ARG A 134 -0.64 -14.36 -21.42
CA ARG A 134 -0.58 -14.07 -22.87
C ARG A 134 -0.48 -12.56 -23.12
N LEU A 135 -1.29 -11.75 -22.43
CA LEU A 135 -1.26 -10.30 -22.55
C LEU A 135 0.07 -9.72 -22.08
N ALA A 136 0.61 -10.20 -20.95
CA ALA A 136 1.93 -9.78 -20.46
C ALA A 136 3.06 -10.11 -21.45
N ARG A 137 3.00 -11.29 -22.09
CA ARG A 137 3.95 -11.70 -23.13
C ARG A 137 3.83 -10.89 -24.42
N SER A 138 2.64 -10.41 -24.76
CA SER A 138 2.44 -9.60 -25.97
C SER A 138 3.16 -8.25 -25.93
N GLY A 139 3.44 -7.72 -24.74
CA GLY A 139 4.14 -6.44 -24.55
C GLY A 139 3.35 -5.19 -24.98
N ILE A 140 2.09 -5.32 -25.42
CA ILE A 140 1.27 -4.22 -25.94
C ILE A 140 1.15 -3.08 -24.92
N LEU A 141 0.95 -3.41 -23.64
CA LEU A 141 0.80 -2.42 -22.58
C LEU A 141 2.12 -1.79 -22.11
N ARG A 142 3.28 -2.34 -22.50
CA ARG A 142 4.60 -1.76 -22.17
C ARG A 142 4.80 -0.40 -22.83
N ARG A 143 4.26 -0.23 -24.05
CA ARG A 143 4.36 1.01 -24.83
C ARG A 143 3.55 2.17 -24.24
N LEU A 144 2.59 1.87 -23.37
CA LEU A 144 1.75 2.87 -22.73
C LEU A 144 2.35 3.41 -21.43
N VAL A 145 3.51 2.88 -20.99
CA VAL A 145 4.17 3.31 -19.76
C VAL A 145 4.89 4.64 -20.03
N PRO A 146 4.51 5.75 -19.36
CA PRO A 146 5.25 7.00 -19.48
C PRO A 146 6.69 6.85 -18.98
N VAL A 147 7.63 7.54 -19.64
CA VAL A 147 9.07 7.55 -19.27
C VAL A 147 9.30 7.89 -17.80
N SER A 148 8.46 8.76 -17.22
CA SER A 148 8.55 9.19 -15.81
C SER A 148 8.29 8.08 -14.78
N ILE A 149 7.69 6.96 -15.19
CA ILE A 149 7.43 5.81 -14.33
C ILE A 149 8.06 4.53 -14.88
N GLU A 150 9.08 4.64 -15.74
CA GLU A 150 9.77 3.47 -16.29
C GLU A 150 10.30 2.53 -15.20
N PRO A 151 10.26 1.21 -15.44
CA PRO A 151 10.81 0.24 -14.49
C PRO A 151 12.32 0.42 -14.32
N ARG A 152 12.78 0.53 -13.08
CA ARG A 152 14.20 0.69 -12.73
C ARG A 152 14.62 -0.39 -11.76
N VAL A 153 15.80 -0.95 -11.95
CA VAL A 153 16.38 -1.96 -11.05
C VAL A 153 17.38 -1.30 -10.12
N ILE A 154 17.28 -1.61 -8.82
CA ILE A 154 18.25 -1.20 -7.79
C ILE A 154 18.81 -2.46 -7.13
N SER A 155 20.14 -2.52 -6.97
CA SER A 155 20.82 -3.60 -6.25
C SER A 155 21.07 -3.20 -4.79
N PHE A 156 20.78 -4.11 -3.87
CA PHE A 156 21.14 -4.01 -2.46
C PHE A 156 22.08 -5.15 -2.12
N ASN A 157 23.34 -4.81 -1.80
CA ASN A 157 24.32 -5.79 -1.34
C ASN A 157 24.15 -6.02 0.17
N HIS A 158 24.09 -7.28 0.59
CA HIS A 158 24.17 -7.71 1.98
C HIS A 158 25.21 -8.83 2.12
N SER A 159 25.62 -9.14 3.36
CA SER A 159 26.58 -10.20 3.67
C SER A 159 26.19 -11.59 3.13
N GLY A 160 24.91 -11.83 2.86
CA GLY A 160 24.39 -13.07 2.27
C GLY A 160 24.10 -13.02 0.75
N GLY A 161 24.52 -11.97 0.04
CA GLY A 161 24.35 -11.80 -1.41
C GLY A 161 23.58 -10.54 -1.83
N SER A 162 23.40 -10.37 -3.15
CA SER A 162 22.77 -9.17 -3.72
C SER A 162 21.28 -9.39 -4.01
N GLU A 163 20.40 -8.62 -3.35
CA GLU A 163 18.97 -8.54 -3.66
C GLU A 163 18.75 -7.48 -4.75
N LEU A 164 18.03 -7.83 -5.82
CA LEU A 164 17.60 -6.87 -6.83
C LEU A 164 16.15 -6.47 -6.57
N GLN A 165 15.88 -5.17 -6.51
CA GLN A 165 14.52 -4.63 -6.40
C GLN A 165 14.15 -3.96 -7.73
N LEU A 166 12.97 -4.29 -8.25
CA LEU A 166 12.38 -3.65 -9.41
C LEU A 166 11.41 -2.58 -8.93
N LEU A 167 11.66 -1.34 -9.31
CA LEU A 167 10.87 -0.18 -8.98
C LEU A 167 10.11 0.32 -10.21
N MET A 168 8.90 0.83 -10.03
CA MET A 168 8.15 1.57 -11.04
C MET A 168 7.69 2.87 -10.40
N GLY A 169 8.32 3.99 -10.80
CA GLY A 169 8.28 5.22 -10.02
C GLY A 169 8.74 4.99 -8.57
N ARG A 170 7.85 5.24 -7.60
CA ARG A 170 8.13 5.07 -6.15
C ARG A 170 7.81 3.68 -5.58
N TRP A 171 7.31 2.77 -6.40
CA TRP A 171 6.76 1.49 -5.95
C TRP A 171 7.76 0.37 -6.20
N VAL A 172 8.07 -0.44 -5.18
CA VAL A 172 8.76 -1.72 -5.40
C VAL A 172 7.72 -2.71 -5.94
N ILE A 173 7.81 -3.00 -7.24
CA ILE A 173 6.87 -3.86 -7.96
C ILE A 173 7.39 -5.28 -8.14
N GLY A 174 8.69 -5.51 -7.95
CA GLY A 174 9.26 -6.85 -8.01
C GLY A 174 10.55 -6.98 -7.22
N ARG A 175 10.92 -8.22 -6.91
CA ARG A 175 12.17 -8.54 -6.20
C ARG A 175 12.80 -9.81 -6.75
N ARG A 176 14.12 -9.89 -6.68
CA ARG A 176 14.90 -11.10 -6.89
C ARG A 176 15.79 -11.29 -5.68
N LEU A 177 15.52 -12.34 -4.90
CA LEU A 177 16.29 -12.67 -3.71
C LEU A 177 17.66 -13.25 -4.11
N PRO A 178 18.68 -13.16 -3.24
CA PRO A 178 19.97 -13.82 -3.44
C PRO A 178 19.77 -15.32 -3.75
N GLY A 179 20.49 -15.83 -4.75
CA GLY A 179 20.41 -17.24 -5.17
C GLY A 179 19.16 -17.62 -5.99
N MET A 180 18.15 -16.74 -6.13
CA MET A 180 16.98 -17.03 -6.96
C MET A 180 17.19 -16.62 -8.43
N ALA A 181 16.97 -17.56 -9.34
CA ALA A 181 17.08 -17.32 -10.78
C ALA A 181 15.96 -16.41 -11.33
N ARG A 182 14.79 -16.38 -10.69
CA ARG A 182 13.58 -15.71 -11.22
C ARG A 182 13.22 -14.45 -10.45
N TRP A 183 12.77 -13.45 -11.19
CA TRP A 183 12.12 -12.27 -10.65
C TRP A 183 10.72 -12.62 -10.14
N HIS A 184 10.41 -12.18 -8.92
CA HIS A 184 9.05 -12.19 -8.41
C HIS A 184 8.44 -10.79 -8.60
N ILE A 185 7.72 -10.59 -9.70
CA ILE A 185 7.04 -9.34 -10.03
C ILE A 185 5.57 -9.45 -9.65
N ARG A 186 5.09 -8.50 -8.85
CA ARG A 186 3.71 -8.42 -8.40
C ARG A 186 2.78 -8.14 -9.56
N ARG A 187 1.58 -8.72 -9.55
CA ARG A 187 0.55 -8.36 -10.52
C ARG A 187 0.00 -6.97 -10.21
N PRO A 188 -0.47 -6.22 -11.21
CA PRO A 188 -0.47 -6.48 -12.66
C PRO A 188 0.83 -5.99 -13.35
N PHE A 189 1.90 -5.70 -12.61
CA PHE A 189 3.06 -4.99 -13.14
C PHE A 189 3.85 -5.76 -14.20
N ARG A 190 3.64 -7.08 -14.33
CA ARG A 190 4.21 -7.88 -15.44
C ARG A 190 3.73 -7.40 -16.81
N LEU A 191 2.57 -6.75 -16.90
CA LEU A 191 2.06 -6.18 -18.16
C LEU A 191 2.92 -5.02 -18.69
N PHE A 192 3.66 -4.37 -17.80
CA PHE A 192 4.38 -3.11 -18.05
C PHE A 192 5.91 -3.28 -17.98
N VAL A 193 6.39 -4.49 -17.75
CA VAL A 193 7.80 -4.80 -17.57
C VAL A 193 8.20 -5.85 -18.58
N ASP A 194 9.37 -5.65 -19.20
CA ASP A 194 10.01 -6.70 -19.97
C ASP A 194 10.89 -7.57 -19.05
N GLU A 195 10.38 -8.74 -18.66
CA GLU A 195 11.13 -9.69 -17.82
C GLU A 195 12.39 -10.23 -18.48
N ASP A 196 12.43 -10.24 -19.81
CA ASP A 196 13.58 -10.71 -20.56
C ASP A 196 14.74 -9.71 -20.53
N SER A 197 14.44 -8.43 -20.42
CA SER A 197 15.45 -7.36 -20.30
C SER A 197 15.96 -7.16 -18.87
N LEU A 198 15.35 -7.80 -17.86
CA LEU A 198 15.78 -7.64 -16.48
C LEU A 198 17.09 -8.39 -16.22
N PRO A 199 17.97 -7.85 -15.34
CA PRO A 199 19.24 -8.52 -15.01
C PRO A 199 18.99 -9.93 -14.47
N ARG A 200 19.60 -10.93 -15.12
CA ARG A 200 19.50 -12.35 -14.74
C ARG A 200 20.63 -12.79 -13.82
N ASN A 201 21.70 -12.00 -13.69
CA ASN A 201 22.85 -12.31 -12.85
C ASN A 201 23.74 -11.08 -12.56
N PRO A 202 24.01 -10.68 -11.30
CA PRO A 202 25.19 -9.90 -10.95
C PRO A 202 26.32 -10.87 -10.60
N ALA A 203 26.80 -11.64 -11.57
CA ALA A 203 28.06 -12.36 -11.43
C ALA A 203 28.96 -11.94 -12.58
N ARG A 204 30.06 -11.25 -12.22
CA ARG A 204 31.11 -10.62 -13.04
C ARG A 204 30.78 -9.25 -13.65
N GLN A 205 30.94 -8.20 -12.87
CA GLN A 205 31.81 -7.11 -13.33
C GLN A 205 33.18 -7.36 -12.70
N ARG A 206 34.15 -7.72 -13.55
CA ARG A 206 35.56 -7.88 -13.20
C ARG A 206 36.23 -6.50 -13.18
N SER A 207 37.05 -6.25 -12.17
CA SER A 207 38.35 -5.61 -12.33
C SER A 207 39.35 -6.49 -11.61
#